data_AF-A0A430LAT8-F1
#
_entry.id   AF-A0A430LAT8-F1
#
_cell.length_a   1.000
_cell.length_b   1.000
_cell.length_c   1.000
_cell.angle_alpha   90.00
_cell.angle_beta   90.00
_cell.angle_gamma   90.00
#
_symmetry.space_group_name_H-M   'P 1'
#
loop_
_entity.id
_entity.type
_entity.pdbx_description
1 polymer ?
#
loop_
_entity_poly.entity_id
_entity_poly.type
_entity_poly.pdbx_seq_one_letter_code
_entity_poly.pdbx_strand_id
1 'polypeptide(L)'
;MLSNQARADETLFEWRVLGRSLQKSDVLIRMKFCLCLQILGLSLLEHYDGATASELLARDEASLLAPFIQVEGHLKPESFDYAQAHHIVALARSLLEELGGEQDCFQRRFDLQYSARENHVIYGAIVDIEGGSSMEETDPQQMHKAISQSKLIRDHKLGFAEVMQLMNTCQHVLEQDWVYV
;
A
#
# COMPACT_ATOMS: atom_id res chain seq x y z
N MET A 1 2.44 15.59 26.35
CA MET A 1 2.74 14.28 25.74
C MET A 1 1.57 13.36 26.01
N LEU A 2 1.04 12.70 24.98
CA LEU A 2 0.01 11.65 25.13
C LEU A 2 0.62 10.44 25.86
N SER A 3 -0.17 9.75 26.67
CA SER A 3 0.24 8.46 27.25
C SER A 3 0.38 7.40 26.15
N ASN A 4 1.16 6.35 26.40
CA ASN A 4 1.27 5.22 25.48
C ASN A 4 -0.09 4.57 25.19
N GLN A 5 -0.97 4.51 26.20
CA GLN A 5 -2.34 4.04 26.01
C GLN A 5 -3.13 4.93 25.03
N ALA A 6 -3.04 6.26 25.18
CA ALA A 6 -3.74 7.17 24.28
C ALA A 6 -3.22 7.08 22.83
N ARG A 7 -1.90 6.87 22.66
CA ARG A 7 -1.31 6.63 21.32
C ARG A 7 -1.81 5.32 20.72
N ALA A 8 -1.83 4.24 21.49
CA ALA A 8 -2.38 2.96 21.05
C ALA A 8 -3.85 3.07 20.60
N ASP A 9 -4.68 3.76 21.38
CA ASP A 9 -6.09 3.95 21.05
C ASP A 9 -6.27 4.80 19.78
N GLU A 10 -5.45 5.84 19.61
CA GLU A 10 -5.42 6.68 18.41
C GLU A 10 -4.97 5.91 17.16
N THR A 11 -3.87 5.15 17.23
CA THR A 11 -3.41 4.31 16.11
C THR A 11 -4.47 3.28 15.71
N LEU A 12 -5.07 2.59 16.69
CA LEU A 12 -6.15 1.64 16.43
C LEU A 12 -7.38 2.31 15.79
N PHE A 13 -7.71 3.52 16.24
CA PHE A 13 -8.81 4.28 15.66
C PHE A 13 -8.52 4.63 14.20
N GLU A 14 -7.34 5.16 13.90
CA GLU A 14 -6.92 5.50 12.55
C GLU A 14 -6.91 4.27 11.62
N TRP A 15 -6.40 3.13 12.08
CA TRP A 15 -6.42 1.90 11.30
C TRP A 15 -7.84 1.44 10.97
N ARG A 16 -8.76 1.53 11.95
CA ARG A 16 -10.19 1.21 11.73
C ARG A 16 -10.86 2.19 10.77
N VAL A 17 -10.48 3.47 10.78
CA VAL A 17 -10.99 4.45 9.82
C VAL A 17 -10.53 4.07 8.41
N LEU A 18 -9.24 3.80 8.22
CA LEU A 18 -8.69 3.35 6.93
C LEU A 18 -9.37 2.08 6.43
N GLY A 19 -9.46 1.05 7.27
CA GLY A 19 -10.12 -0.22 6.92
C GLY A 19 -11.58 -0.03 6.50
N ARG A 20 -12.32 0.85 7.17
CA ARG A 20 -13.71 1.18 6.78
C ARG A 20 -13.79 1.95 5.46
N SER A 21 -12.89 2.91 5.22
CA SER A 21 -12.84 3.64 3.94
C SER A 21 -12.53 2.68 2.79
N LEU A 22 -11.58 1.75 2.98
CA LEU A 22 -11.29 0.69 2.01
C LEU A 22 -12.53 -0.16 1.74
N GLN A 23 -13.19 -0.68 2.77
CA GLN A 23 -14.40 -1.51 2.63
C GLN A 23 -15.55 -0.80 1.90
N LYS A 24 -15.74 0.51 2.13
CA LYS A 24 -16.80 1.32 1.52
C LYS A 24 -16.46 1.82 0.11
N SER A 25 -15.19 1.77 -0.29
CA SER A 25 -14.75 2.25 -1.60
C SER A 25 -15.39 1.44 -2.72
N ASP A 26 -15.47 2.02 -3.92
CA ASP A 26 -15.95 1.30 -5.10
C ASP A 26 -15.08 0.05 -5.39
N VAL A 27 -15.68 -0.97 -6.01
CA VAL A 27 -14.98 -2.22 -6.36
C VAL A 27 -13.75 -1.95 -7.22
N LEU A 28 -13.83 -1.01 -8.17
CA LEU A 28 -12.70 -0.67 -9.03
C LEU A 28 -11.58 0.03 -8.25
N ILE A 29 -11.92 0.88 -7.28
CA ILE A 29 -10.93 1.54 -6.42
C ILE A 29 -10.20 0.49 -5.57
N ARG A 30 -10.93 -0.42 -4.93
CA ARG A 30 -10.32 -1.50 -4.13
C ARG A 30 -9.43 -2.42 -4.98
N MET A 31 -9.88 -2.77 -6.18
CA MET A 31 -9.08 -3.56 -7.13
C MET A 31 -7.79 -2.83 -7.49
N LYS A 32 -7.86 -1.55 -7.87
CA LYS A 32 -6.68 -0.73 -8.20
C LYS A 32 -5.73 -0.59 -7.01
N PHE A 33 -6.28 -0.41 -5.81
CA PHE A 33 -5.48 -0.34 -4.57
C PHE A 33 -4.69 -1.63 -4.36
N CYS A 34 -5.35 -2.78 -4.47
CA CYS A 34 -4.69 -4.09 -4.37
C CYS A 34 -3.66 -4.32 -5.49
N LEU A 35 -3.95 -3.88 -6.72
CA LEU A 35 -3.00 -3.95 -7.82
C LEU A 35 -1.76 -3.07 -7.58
N CYS A 36 -1.93 -1.86 -7.02
CA CYS A 36 -0.80 -1.02 -6.62
C CYS A 36 0.06 -1.70 -5.54
N LEU A 37 -0.54 -2.37 -4.56
CA LEU A 37 0.21 -3.15 -3.58
C LEU A 37 1.03 -4.28 -4.24
N GLN A 38 0.43 -4.98 -5.21
CA GLN A 38 1.17 -6.00 -5.98
C GLN A 38 2.30 -5.38 -6.81
N ILE A 39 2.08 -4.23 -7.46
CA ILE A 39 3.12 -3.52 -8.22
C ILE A 39 4.26 -3.10 -7.32
N LEU A 40 3.96 -2.48 -6.17
CA LEU A 40 4.95 -2.04 -5.18
C LEU A 40 5.75 -3.21 -4.61
N GLY A 41 5.10 -4.33 -4.31
CA GLY A 41 5.78 -5.55 -3.90
C GLY A 41 6.67 -6.12 -5.01
N LEU A 42 6.13 -6.30 -6.22
CA LEU A 42 6.88 -6.84 -7.35
C LEU A 42 8.10 -5.99 -7.71
N SER A 43 8.02 -4.67 -7.66
CA SER A 43 9.14 -3.78 -8.00
C SER A 43 10.32 -3.85 -7.02
N LEU A 44 10.18 -4.52 -5.86
CA LEU A 44 11.29 -4.85 -4.98
C LEU A 44 12.08 -6.08 -5.43
N LEU A 45 11.49 -6.92 -6.28
CA LEU A 45 12.10 -8.13 -6.78
C LEU A 45 12.92 -7.85 -8.04
N GLU A 46 14.06 -8.54 -8.17
CA GLU A 46 14.89 -8.48 -9.39
C GLU A 46 14.18 -9.14 -10.59
N HIS A 47 13.36 -10.17 -10.33
CA HIS A 47 12.67 -10.97 -11.34
C HIS A 47 11.23 -11.30 -10.92
N TYR A 48 10.30 -11.31 -11.88
CA TYR A 48 8.86 -11.49 -11.63
C TYR A 48 8.34 -12.90 -11.94
N ASP A 49 9.21 -13.84 -12.28
CA ASP A 49 8.86 -15.23 -12.65
C ASP A 49 9.10 -16.25 -11.52
N GLY A 50 9.55 -15.78 -10.35
CA GLY A 50 9.79 -16.61 -9.17
C GLY A 50 8.53 -17.01 -8.39
N ALA A 51 8.72 -17.91 -7.42
CA ALA A 51 7.66 -18.35 -6.51
C ALA A 51 7.05 -17.18 -5.73
N THR A 52 7.88 -16.28 -5.20
CA THR A 52 7.44 -15.09 -4.45
C THR A 52 6.52 -14.19 -5.27
N ALA A 53 6.89 -13.90 -6.53
CA ALA A 53 6.06 -13.10 -7.43
C ALA A 53 4.73 -13.81 -7.76
N SER A 54 4.79 -15.11 -8.00
CA SER A 54 3.62 -15.95 -8.28
C SER A 54 2.65 -15.99 -7.09
N GLU A 55 3.17 -16.13 -5.87
CA GLU A 55 2.39 -16.11 -4.64
C GLU A 55 1.70 -14.77 -4.42
N LEU A 56 2.42 -13.66 -4.60
CA LEU A 56 1.87 -12.31 -4.52
C LEU A 56 0.74 -12.09 -5.54
N LEU A 57 0.95 -12.50 -6.79
CA LEU A 57 -0.03 -12.37 -7.88
C LEU A 57 -1.28 -13.24 -7.67
N ALA A 58 -1.14 -14.35 -6.94
CA ALA A 58 -2.24 -15.26 -6.61
C ALA A 58 -3.11 -14.78 -5.42
N ARG A 59 -2.64 -13.78 -4.65
CA ARG A 59 -3.40 -13.18 -3.54
C ARG A 59 -4.70 -12.55 -4.05
N ASP A 60 -5.79 -12.75 -3.32
CA ASP A 60 -7.07 -12.10 -3.59
C ASP A 60 -7.24 -10.80 -2.80
N GLU A 61 -8.28 -10.03 -3.13
CA GLU A 61 -8.59 -8.75 -2.49
C GLU A 61 -8.70 -8.89 -0.96
N ALA A 62 -9.32 -9.96 -0.47
CA ALA A 62 -9.48 -10.16 0.97
C ALA A 62 -8.13 -10.34 1.67
N SER A 63 -7.22 -11.14 1.07
CA SER A 63 -5.88 -11.35 1.62
C SER A 63 -5.01 -10.09 1.57
N LEU A 64 -5.08 -9.30 0.49
CA LEU A 64 -4.29 -8.06 0.35
C LEU A 64 -4.81 -6.92 1.24
N LEU A 65 -6.11 -6.90 1.54
CA LEU A 65 -6.69 -5.90 2.43
C LEU A 65 -6.70 -6.31 3.91
N ALA A 66 -6.39 -7.57 4.23
CA ALA A 66 -6.37 -8.08 5.59
C ALA A 66 -5.50 -7.24 6.55
N PRO A 67 -4.28 -6.78 6.17
CA PRO A 67 -3.47 -5.91 7.02
C PRO A 67 -4.17 -4.62 7.45
N PHE A 68 -5.12 -4.11 6.66
CA PHE A 68 -5.83 -2.85 6.92
C PHE A 68 -7.18 -3.05 7.62
N ILE A 69 -7.80 -4.22 7.45
CA ILE A 69 -9.18 -4.47 7.88
C ILE A 69 -9.24 -5.32 9.16
N GLN A 70 -8.31 -6.26 9.33
CA GLN A 70 -8.37 -7.26 10.39
C GLN A 70 -7.54 -6.87 11.63
N VAL A 71 -7.46 -5.57 11.93
CA VAL A 71 -6.79 -5.13 13.17
C VAL A 71 -7.66 -5.47 14.37
N GLU A 72 -7.47 -6.70 14.85
CA GLU A 72 -8.08 -7.23 16.05
C GLU A 72 -7.23 -6.92 17.28
N GLY A 73 -7.86 -6.32 18.30
CA GLY A 73 -7.32 -6.26 19.66
C GLY A 73 -6.71 -4.93 20.11
N HIS A 74 -6.28 -4.93 21.36
CA HIS A 74 -5.55 -3.85 22.01
C HIS A 74 -4.06 -3.96 21.63
N LEU A 75 -3.49 -2.90 21.03
CA LEU A 75 -2.04 -2.82 20.86
C LEU A 75 -1.39 -2.86 22.24
N LYS A 76 -0.33 -3.67 22.40
CA LYS A 76 0.46 -3.69 23.64
C LYS A 76 1.20 -2.36 23.77
N PRO A 77 0.87 -1.47 24.74
CA PRO A 77 1.26 -0.08 24.60
C PRO A 77 2.76 0.20 24.72
N GLU A 78 3.51 -0.75 25.30
CA GLU A 78 4.94 -0.55 25.62
C GLU A 78 5.89 -1.16 24.59
N SER A 79 5.38 -1.92 23.61
CA SER A 79 6.21 -2.65 22.64
C SER A 79 5.93 -2.28 21.19
N PHE A 80 5.20 -1.19 20.96
CA PHE A 80 4.67 -0.85 19.64
C PHE A 80 5.27 0.46 19.14
N ASP A 81 5.83 0.44 17.93
CA ASP A 81 6.29 1.64 17.24
C ASP A 81 5.09 2.37 16.63
N TYR A 82 4.54 3.31 17.39
CA TYR A 82 3.42 4.12 16.94
C TYR A 82 3.77 5.00 15.75
N ALA A 83 5.01 5.49 15.66
CA ALA A 83 5.41 6.38 14.58
C ALA A 83 5.38 5.62 13.25
N GLN A 84 5.97 4.42 13.22
CA GLN A 84 5.92 3.56 12.05
C GLN A 84 4.49 3.16 11.69
N ALA A 85 3.64 2.84 12.67
CA ALA A 85 2.26 2.47 12.41
C ALA A 85 1.42 3.64 11.84
N HIS A 86 1.51 4.84 12.41
CA HIS A 86 0.85 6.01 11.85
C HIS A 86 1.35 6.32 10.43
N HIS A 87 2.63 6.14 10.18
CA HIS A 87 3.20 6.31 8.86
C HIS A 87 2.68 5.28 7.84
N ILE A 88 2.52 4.00 8.23
CA ILE A 88 1.87 2.98 7.39
C ILE A 88 0.42 3.39 7.06
N VAL A 89 -0.35 3.88 8.04
CA VAL A 89 -1.70 4.39 7.80
C VAL A 89 -1.68 5.55 6.80
N ALA A 90 -0.74 6.48 6.96
CA ALA A 90 -0.61 7.64 6.08
C ALA A 90 -0.27 7.22 4.64
N LEU A 91 0.67 6.29 4.46
CA LEU A 91 1.01 5.72 3.16
C LEU A 91 -0.23 5.11 2.49
N ALA A 92 -0.89 4.19 3.17
CA ALA A 92 -2.08 3.52 2.65
C ALA A 92 -3.24 4.51 2.38
N ARG A 93 -3.43 5.52 3.23
CA ARG A 93 -4.40 6.60 2.97
C ARG A 93 -4.05 7.36 1.71
N SER A 94 -2.80 7.79 1.54
CA SER A 94 -2.34 8.50 0.34
C SER A 94 -2.58 7.69 -0.92
N LEU A 95 -2.26 6.40 -0.92
CA LEU A 95 -2.52 5.52 -2.06
C LEU A 95 -4.02 5.40 -2.36
N LEU A 96 -4.87 5.31 -1.33
CA LEU A 96 -6.32 5.27 -1.52
C LEU A 96 -6.84 6.58 -2.14
N GLU A 97 -6.37 7.72 -1.66
CA GLU A 97 -6.77 9.05 -2.16
C GLU A 97 -6.36 9.27 -3.62
N GLU A 98 -5.12 8.91 -3.98
CA GLU A 98 -4.61 9.00 -5.35
C GLU A 98 -5.41 8.16 -6.35
N LEU A 99 -6.02 7.08 -5.87
CA LEU A 99 -6.88 6.22 -6.67
C LEU A 99 -8.35 6.70 -6.73
N GLY A 100 -8.65 7.86 -6.16
CA GLY A 100 -9.98 8.47 -6.12
C GLY A 100 -10.86 8.01 -4.96
N GLY A 101 -10.26 7.40 -3.93
CA GLY A 101 -10.95 7.05 -2.69
C GLY A 101 -11.28 8.26 -1.81
N GLU A 102 -11.93 7.99 -0.68
CA GLU A 102 -12.33 9.01 0.29
C GLU A 102 -11.10 9.75 0.87
N GLN A 103 -11.11 11.07 0.78
CA GLN A 103 -10.08 11.94 1.34
C GLN A 103 -10.21 12.09 2.85
N ASP A 104 -9.09 12.01 3.56
CA ASP A 104 -9.01 12.24 5.00
C ASP A 104 -7.69 12.96 5.35
N CYS A 105 -7.77 14.30 5.46
CA CYS A 105 -6.61 15.12 5.79
C CYS A 105 -6.01 14.83 7.17
N PHE A 106 -6.79 14.24 8.10
CA PHE A 106 -6.29 13.92 9.44
C PHE A 106 -5.39 12.69 9.44
N GLN A 107 -5.52 11.82 8.44
CA GLN A 107 -4.67 10.64 8.28
C GLN A 107 -3.44 10.89 7.40
N ARG A 108 -3.23 12.13 6.92
CA ARG A 108 -1.99 12.55 6.22
C ARG A 108 -0.84 12.84 7.19
N ARG A 109 -0.82 12.19 8.36
CA ARG A 109 0.23 12.33 9.39
C ARG A 109 1.49 11.55 8.98
N PHE A 110 1.99 11.89 7.82
CA PHE A 110 3.17 11.32 7.20
C PHE A 110 4.42 11.84 7.89
N ASP A 111 5.37 10.95 8.17
CA ASP A 111 6.67 11.34 8.67
C ASP A 111 7.62 11.58 7.49
N LEU A 112 7.91 12.87 7.22
CA LEU A 112 8.79 13.32 6.13
C LEU A 112 10.26 12.86 6.30
N GLN A 113 10.61 12.21 7.41
CA GLN A 113 11.92 11.62 7.59
C GLN A 113 12.11 10.33 6.78
N TYR A 114 11.03 9.65 6.41
CA TYR A 114 11.10 8.46 5.58
C TYR A 114 11.35 8.82 4.12
N SER A 115 12.43 8.30 3.57
CA SER A 115 12.76 8.40 2.15
C SER A 115 11.80 7.57 1.29
N ALA A 116 11.73 7.89 0.00
CA ALA A 116 10.97 7.11 -0.98
C ALA A 116 11.33 5.62 -0.97
N ARG A 117 12.62 5.32 -0.72
CA ARG A 117 13.10 3.96 -0.59
C ARG A 117 12.54 3.26 0.65
N GLU A 118 12.51 3.93 1.80
CA GLU A 118 11.95 3.36 3.03
C GLU A 118 10.44 3.15 2.90
N ASN A 119 9.71 4.10 2.28
CA ASN A 119 8.30 3.95 1.94
C ASN A 119 8.06 2.70 1.09
N HIS A 120 8.92 2.45 0.10
CA HIS A 120 8.82 1.30 -0.79
C HIS A 120 9.01 -0.01 -0.05
N VAL A 121 10.02 -0.07 0.82
CA VAL A 121 10.26 -1.24 1.69
C VAL A 121 9.09 -1.49 2.63
N ILE A 122 8.47 -0.44 3.17
CA ILE A 122 7.28 -0.56 4.02
C ILE A 122 6.11 -1.17 3.23
N TYR A 123 5.84 -0.70 2.01
CA TYR A 123 4.82 -1.31 1.16
C TYR A 123 5.12 -2.78 0.84
N GLY A 124 6.38 -3.13 0.59
CA GLY A 124 6.81 -4.51 0.44
C GLY A 124 6.47 -5.35 1.66
N ALA A 125 6.84 -4.88 2.85
CA ALA A 125 6.59 -5.57 4.10
C ALA A 125 5.09 -5.80 4.36
N ILE A 126 4.21 -4.86 3.98
CA ILE A 126 2.74 -5.01 4.08
C ILE A 126 2.23 -6.22 3.30
N VAL A 127 2.87 -6.57 2.18
CA VAL A 127 2.53 -7.72 1.35
C VAL A 127 3.51 -8.89 1.46
N ASP A 128 4.30 -8.91 2.54
CA ASP A 128 5.31 -9.93 2.84
C ASP A 128 6.37 -10.10 1.73
N ILE A 129 6.79 -9.00 1.14
CA ILE A 129 7.85 -8.96 0.13
C ILE A 129 9.05 -8.19 0.67
N GLU A 130 10.20 -8.84 0.60
CA GLU A 130 11.50 -8.23 0.85
C GLU A 130 12.30 -8.20 -0.46
N GLY A 131 13.06 -7.13 -0.68
CA GLY A 131 13.85 -7.01 -1.90
C GLY A 131 14.67 -5.72 -1.99
N GLY A 132 15.64 -5.73 -2.91
CA GLY A 132 16.63 -4.67 -3.09
C GLY A 132 16.35 -3.71 -4.25
N SER A 133 15.52 -4.13 -5.21
CA SER A 133 15.22 -3.36 -6.42
C SER A 133 14.31 -2.17 -6.12
N SER A 134 14.23 -1.23 -7.06
CA SER A 134 13.44 0.00 -6.90
C SER A 134 12.35 0.12 -7.96
N MET A 135 11.35 0.94 -7.62
CA MET A 135 10.29 1.30 -8.56
C MET A 135 10.82 2.08 -9.78
N GLU A 136 11.86 2.89 -9.62
CA GLU A 136 12.49 3.66 -10.70
C GLU A 136 13.18 2.77 -11.75
N GLU A 137 13.70 1.62 -11.33
CA GLU A 137 14.38 0.65 -12.18
C GLU A 137 13.42 -0.36 -12.83
N THR A 138 12.13 -0.29 -12.51
CA THR A 138 11.13 -1.24 -12.98
C THR A 138 10.84 -1.07 -14.47
N ASP A 139 11.04 -2.14 -15.24
CA ASP A 139 10.63 -2.20 -16.65
C ASP A 139 9.10 -2.29 -16.76
N PRO A 140 8.42 -1.28 -17.35
CA PRO A 140 6.98 -1.29 -17.43
C PRO A 140 6.39 -2.41 -18.29
N GLN A 141 7.13 -2.93 -19.27
CA GLN A 141 6.67 -4.06 -20.09
C GLN A 141 6.68 -5.36 -19.27
N GLN A 142 7.72 -5.56 -18.46
CA GLN A 142 7.80 -6.70 -17.56
C GLN A 142 6.75 -6.62 -16.47
N MET A 143 6.55 -5.43 -15.89
CA MET A 143 5.50 -5.20 -14.90
C MET A 143 4.10 -5.45 -15.48
N HIS A 144 3.81 -4.93 -16.70
CA HIS A 144 2.53 -5.20 -17.38
C HIS A 144 2.31 -6.68 -17.62
N LYS A 145 3.33 -7.41 -18.09
CA LYS A 145 3.25 -8.85 -18.30
C LYS A 145 2.99 -9.62 -17.00
N ALA A 146 3.65 -9.24 -15.90
CA ALA A 146 3.48 -9.89 -14.60
C ALA A 146 2.10 -9.58 -14.01
N ILE A 147 1.72 -8.30 -13.91
CA ILE A 147 0.44 -7.86 -13.36
C ILE A 147 -0.75 -8.43 -14.13
N SER A 148 -0.64 -8.60 -15.45
CA SER A 148 -1.69 -9.26 -16.26
C SER A 148 -2.02 -10.69 -15.81
N GLN A 149 -1.18 -11.32 -15.00
CA GLN A 149 -1.41 -12.66 -14.41
C GLN A 149 -2.08 -12.59 -13.02
N SER A 150 -2.29 -11.40 -12.48
CA SER A 150 -2.91 -11.21 -11.16
C SER A 150 -4.33 -11.78 -11.12
N LYS A 151 -4.63 -12.52 -10.05
CA LYS A 151 -5.98 -13.05 -9.77
C LYS A 151 -7.03 -11.95 -9.61
N LEU A 152 -6.61 -10.71 -9.31
CA LEU A 152 -7.49 -9.56 -9.11
C LEU A 152 -8.17 -9.10 -10.41
N ILE A 153 -7.51 -9.30 -11.55
CA ILE A 153 -7.92 -8.76 -12.85
C ILE A 153 -9.16 -9.50 -13.41
N ARG A 154 -9.37 -10.78 -13.02
CA ARG A 154 -10.51 -11.62 -13.42
C ARG A 154 -10.85 -11.48 -14.92
N ASP A 155 -12.02 -10.92 -15.25
CA ASP A 155 -12.53 -10.73 -16.61
C ASP A 155 -12.16 -9.36 -17.22
N HIS A 156 -11.60 -8.47 -16.41
CA HIS A 156 -11.10 -7.18 -16.88
C HIS A 156 -9.79 -7.41 -17.64
N LYS A 157 -9.52 -6.67 -18.71
CA LYS A 157 -8.19 -6.69 -19.33
C LYS A 157 -7.50 -5.40 -19.00
N LEU A 158 -6.49 -5.46 -18.14
CA LEU A 158 -5.69 -4.27 -17.81
C LEU A 158 -4.80 -3.93 -19.02
N GLY A 159 -5.08 -2.80 -19.65
CA GLY A 159 -4.27 -2.28 -20.74
C GLY A 159 -2.88 -1.83 -20.25
N PHE A 160 -1.91 -1.81 -21.15
CA PHE A 160 -0.56 -1.31 -20.85
C PHE A 160 -0.59 0.12 -20.29
N ALA A 161 -1.42 1.00 -20.88
CA ALA A 161 -1.58 2.38 -20.41
C ALA A 161 -2.14 2.47 -18.98
N GLU A 162 -3.02 1.55 -18.59
CA GLU A 162 -3.56 1.49 -17.23
C GLU A 162 -2.50 1.02 -16.23
N VAL A 163 -1.67 0.02 -16.59
CA VAL A 163 -0.52 -0.35 -15.76
C VAL A 163 0.46 0.80 -15.60
N MET A 164 0.79 1.50 -16.68
CA MET A 164 1.65 2.70 -16.61
C MET A 164 1.08 3.74 -15.66
N GLN A 165 -0.25 3.97 -15.69
CA GLN A 165 -0.90 4.89 -14.77
C GLN A 165 -0.77 4.42 -13.32
N LEU A 166 -1.02 3.15 -13.04
CA LEU A 166 -0.87 2.58 -11.70
C LEU A 166 0.58 2.66 -11.20
N MET A 167 1.55 2.41 -12.08
CA MET A 167 2.97 2.57 -11.76
C MET A 167 3.32 4.02 -11.43
N ASN A 168 2.81 4.99 -12.19
CA ASN A 168 3.01 6.40 -11.88
C ASN A 168 2.37 6.79 -10.55
N THR A 169 1.16 6.30 -10.26
CA THR A 169 0.54 6.48 -8.94
C THR A 169 1.41 5.88 -7.84
N CYS A 170 1.94 4.67 -8.02
CA CYS A 170 2.85 4.03 -7.09
C CYS A 170 4.12 4.87 -6.85
N GLN A 171 4.78 5.34 -7.92
CA GLN A 171 5.96 6.19 -7.81
C GLN A 171 5.64 7.50 -7.06
N HIS A 172 4.53 8.14 -7.43
CA HIS A 172 4.11 9.39 -6.79
C HIS A 172 3.87 9.20 -5.29
N VAL A 173 3.29 8.07 -4.86
CA VAL A 173 3.07 7.80 -3.43
C VAL A 173 4.33 7.40 -2.66
N LEU A 174 5.42 7.10 -3.35
CA LEU A 174 6.72 6.87 -2.72
C LEU A 174 7.50 8.16 -2.54
N GLU A 175 7.56 9.01 -3.58
CA GLU A 175 8.39 10.22 -3.64
C GLU A 175 7.87 11.36 -2.76
N GLN A 176 6.57 11.63 -2.85
CA GLN A 176 5.78 12.49 -1.97
C GLN A 176 6.40 13.83 -1.51
N ASP A 177 6.79 14.67 -2.48
CA ASP A 177 6.89 16.14 -2.37
C ASP A 177 5.49 16.78 -2.18
N TRP A 178 4.82 16.53 -1.05
CA TRP A 178 3.59 17.27 -0.72
C TRP A 178 3.95 18.65 -0.19
N VAL A 179 3.99 19.62 -1.10
CA VAL A 179 3.92 21.03 -0.73
C VAL A 179 2.60 21.25 0.00
N TYR A 180 2.65 21.41 1.31
CA TYR A 180 1.57 22.07 2.06
C TYR A 180 1.47 23.51 1.54
N VAL A 181 0.40 23.81 0.81
CA VAL A 181 -0.13 25.19 0.69
C VAL A 181 -1.20 25.35 1.75
#